data_AF-U7PRY3-F1
#
_entry.id   AF-U7PRY3-F1
#
_cell.length_a   1.000
_cell.length_b   1.000
_cell.length_c   1.000
_cell.angle_alpha   90.00
_cell.angle_beta   90.00
_cell.angle_gamma   90.00
#
_symmetry.space_group_name_H-M   'P 1'
#
loop_
_entity.id
_entity.type
_entity.pdbx_description
1 polymer ?
#
loop_
_entity_poly.entity_id
_entity_poly.type
_entity_poly.pdbx_seq_one_letter_code
_entity_poly.pdbx_strand_id
1 'polypeptide(L)'
;MSTPWRPTRQYTGNKGTCMYGVTCVKFRKNKCTYFHADQDRVKLADSIHRQAALLARSQERLSKMLEGLDAHPDILAAAKTKDTEDDAADTSTDQTCPVRITAERVLASFNKVSDDTIAVPGCPPRFSPPTTHAIRVSHDDDGDGDYGSDRDKRRLYPTYTHGLEPLVRAVQCMSPDVDVLNGACDIVANAGSIYRLFNFLVGKSFVTLRCDLEWRPPSPTGMANGDGDGAGGTVLIQQWKDDPDHDVSYGFGTNFAAATCRFGPDLPEALQTSFSHHRVLYYELGGLRFAVHCEADGHYDPHRQEHAATVQFPLSPPVSPKLAMSTPTPTTTPASPRSKAKGSRFSVLMEDADDEETKQAFSSPTLTVDYPCGPAVPVPADHLVEVKTFNAQKRDAWLSTSAKSARYVRYGPDSQLYFGRTAQLYEAGHKRGVFEPNVHVENVAGRLQLWEEDNQQDLARLVVFLRDLLQRAAAHAADGRMHLSLVLPGAQDPSCKDKRATLYVRSDSASFLPETL
;
A
#
# COMPACT_ATOMS: atom_id res chain seq x y z
N MET A 1 -42.77 30.30 30.70
CA MET A 1 -43.67 29.31 30.06
C MET A 1 -42.88 28.60 28.97
N SER A 2 -42.37 27.41 29.26
CA SER A 2 -41.67 26.58 28.27
C SER A 2 -42.65 26.15 27.19
N THR A 3 -42.46 26.64 25.96
CA THR A 3 -43.23 26.23 24.79
C THR A 3 -43.02 24.73 24.54
N PRO A 4 -44.08 23.91 24.57
CA PRO A 4 -43.94 22.48 24.35
C PRO A 4 -43.65 22.21 22.88
N TRP A 5 -42.59 21.43 22.66
CA TRP A 5 -42.09 20.98 21.36
C TRP A 5 -43.23 20.35 20.53
N ARG A 6 -43.52 20.92 19.35
CA ARG A 6 -44.48 20.37 18.38
C ARG A 6 -43.73 19.48 17.38
N PRO A 7 -44.02 18.17 17.30
CA PRO A 7 -43.48 17.32 16.24
C PRO A 7 -44.30 17.53 14.97
N THR A 8 -43.91 18.48 14.13
CA THR A 8 -44.42 18.61 12.76
C THR A 8 -43.38 18.10 11.78
N ARG A 9 -43.31 16.78 11.61
CA ARG A 9 -42.88 16.13 10.37
C ARG A 9 -43.49 14.73 10.34
N GLN A 10 -44.51 14.55 9.50
CA GLN A 10 -45.07 13.25 9.17
C GLN A 10 -44.01 12.46 8.40
N TYR A 11 -43.18 11.71 9.12
CA TYR A 11 -42.29 10.75 8.48
C TYR A 11 -43.07 9.47 8.19
N THR A 12 -43.22 9.12 6.91
CA THR A 12 -43.74 7.82 6.47
C THR A 12 -42.64 6.76 6.64
N GLY A 13 -42.25 6.52 7.90
CA GLY A 13 -41.31 5.47 8.28
C GLY A 13 -41.98 4.09 8.27
N ASN A 14 -41.18 3.09 7.91
CA ASN A 14 -41.54 1.68 7.66
C ASN A 14 -42.63 1.07 8.56
N LYS A 15 -43.39 0.15 7.95
CA LYS A 15 -44.42 -0.71 8.56
C LYS A 15 -43.85 -1.61 9.68
N GLY A 16 -43.53 -1.04 10.83
CA GLY A 16 -43.38 -1.78 12.08
C GLY A 16 -44.77 -2.07 12.65
N THR A 17 -45.13 -3.34 12.81
CA THR A 17 -46.31 -3.75 13.58
C THR A 17 -46.13 -3.27 15.02
N CYS A 18 -47.14 -2.61 15.57
CA CYS A 18 -47.15 -2.22 16.99
C CYS A 18 -46.99 -3.46 17.88
N MET A 19 -46.09 -3.41 18.87
CA MET A 19 -45.86 -4.53 19.80
C MET A 19 -47.12 -4.93 20.59
N TYR A 20 -48.03 -3.99 20.83
CA TYR A 20 -49.32 -4.25 21.48
C TYR A 20 -50.44 -4.54 20.47
N GLY A 21 -50.18 -4.49 19.16
CA GLY A 21 -51.16 -4.74 18.11
C GLY A 21 -52.46 -3.94 18.29
N VAL A 22 -53.60 -4.60 18.09
CA VAL A 22 -54.94 -4.02 18.27
C VAL A 22 -55.25 -3.62 19.72
N THR A 23 -54.45 -4.05 20.70
CA THR A 23 -54.62 -3.66 22.11
C THR A 23 -53.97 -2.32 22.44
N CYS A 24 -53.17 -1.74 21.53
CA CYS A 24 -52.68 -0.38 21.72
C CYS A 24 -53.82 0.64 21.61
N VAL A 25 -53.96 1.48 22.64
CA VAL A 25 -54.96 2.58 22.70
C VAL A 25 -54.82 3.60 21.56
N LYS A 26 -53.66 3.63 20.90
CA LYS A 26 -53.32 4.50 19.77
C LYS A 26 -53.30 3.76 18.42
N PHE A 27 -53.74 2.49 18.39
CA PHE A 27 -53.88 1.71 17.17
C PHE A 27 -55.20 2.07 16.47
N ARG A 28 -55.12 2.68 15.30
CA ARG A 28 -56.30 3.05 14.49
C ARG A 28 -56.03 2.75 13.02
N LYS A 29 -57.04 2.23 12.32
CA LYS A 29 -56.97 1.89 10.87
C LYS A 29 -55.74 1.04 10.52
N ASN A 30 -55.51 -0.06 11.25
CA ASN A 30 -54.39 -0.99 11.07
C ASN A 30 -52.98 -0.37 11.20
N LYS A 31 -52.86 0.80 11.84
CA LYS A 31 -51.57 1.45 12.11
C LYS A 31 -51.55 2.04 13.51
N CYS A 32 -50.42 1.95 14.18
CA CYS A 32 -50.21 2.66 15.44
C CYS A 32 -49.74 4.07 15.16
N THR A 33 -50.42 5.07 15.73
CA THR A 33 -50.02 6.48 15.61
C THR A 33 -49.08 6.91 16.74
N TYR A 34 -48.61 5.98 17.57
CA TYR A 34 -47.77 6.24 18.74
C TYR A 34 -46.50 5.38 18.70
N PHE A 35 -45.37 6.00 19.02
CA PHE A 35 -44.06 5.34 19.06
C PHE A 35 -43.95 4.55 20.36
N HIS A 36 -44.09 3.22 20.32
CA HIS A 36 -43.80 2.38 21.49
C HIS A 36 -42.29 2.31 21.64
N ALA A 37 -41.80 3.15 22.52
CA ALA A 37 -40.49 3.74 22.35
C ALA A 37 -39.31 2.83 22.74
N ASP A 38 -39.48 1.65 23.35
CA ASP A 38 -38.31 1.02 23.98
C ASP A 38 -37.33 0.38 22.99
N GLN A 39 -37.76 -0.43 22.02
CA GLN A 39 -36.81 -1.06 21.09
C GLN A 39 -36.15 -0.07 20.14
N ASP A 40 -36.88 0.94 19.66
CA ASP A 40 -36.33 1.94 18.75
C ASP A 40 -35.56 3.03 19.51
N ARG A 41 -35.89 3.36 20.77
CA ARG A 41 -35.02 4.20 21.62
C ARG A 41 -33.72 3.51 21.95
N VAL A 42 -33.73 2.21 22.26
CA VAL A 42 -32.50 1.44 22.48
C VAL A 42 -31.65 1.45 21.21
N LYS A 43 -32.23 1.13 20.04
CA LYS A 43 -31.49 1.21 18.76
C LYS A 43 -30.97 2.61 18.44
N LEU A 44 -31.76 3.65 18.72
CA LEU A 44 -31.35 5.04 18.53
C LEU A 44 -30.24 5.42 19.50
N ALA A 45 -30.37 5.07 20.78
CA ALA A 45 -29.34 5.29 21.78
C ALA A 45 -28.05 4.56 21.39
N ASP A 46 -28.12 3.28 21.01
CA ASP A 46 -26.97 2.50 20.51
C ASP A 46 -26.35 3.13 19.26
N SER A 47 -27.17 3.71 18.37
CA SER A 47 -26.68 4.45 17.21
C SER A 47 -25.94 5.73 17.63
N ILE A 48 -26.49 6.51 18.56
CA ILE A 48 -25.88 7.74 19.08
C ILE A 48 -24.56 7.41 19.79
N HIS A 49 -24.54 6.39 20.65
CA HIS A 49 -23.33 5.96 21.35
C HIS A 49 -22.26 5.46 20.35
N ARG A 50 -22.64 4.70 19.32
CA ARG A 50 -21.72 4.30 18.25
C ARG A 50 -21.17 5.49 17.48
N GLN A 51 -21.99 6.47 17.14
CA GLN A 51 -21.55 7.68 16.45
C GLN A 51 -20.63 8.54 17.32
N ALA A 52 -20.96 8.72 18.61
CA ALA A 52 -20.10 9.42 19.56
C ALA A 52 -18.75 8.72 19.74
N ALA A 53 -18.74 7.39 19.86
CA ALA A 53 -17.51 6.60 19.96
C ALA A 53 -16.69 6.58 18.66
N LEU A 54 -17.33 6.67 17.50
CA LEU A 54 -16.64 6.83 16.21
C LEU A 54 -16.02 8.23 16.10
N LEU A 55 -16.76 9.27 16.47
CA LEU A 55 -16.26 10.65 16.48
C LEU A 55 -15.07 10.80 17.45
N ALA A 56 -15.17 10.29 18.68
CA ALA A 56 -14.10 10.37 19.67
C ALA A 56 -12.82 9.68 19.18
N ARG A 57 -12.93 8.46 18.61
CA ARG A 57 -11.78 7.73 18.02
C ARG A 57 -11.18 8.46 16.82
N SER A 58 -12.04 9.03 15.98
CA SER A 58 -11.63 9.82 14.82
C SER A 58 -10.89 11.10 15.25
N GLN A 59 -11.36 11.80 16.29
CA GLN A 59 -10.69 12.97 16.86
C GLN A 59 -9.35 12.62 17.51
N GLU A 60 -9.27 11.52 18.26
CA GLU A 60 -8.00 11.05 18.83
C GLU A 60 -6.98 10.71 17.74
N ARG A 61 -7.44 10.00 16.68
CA ARG A 61 -6.61 9.67 15.53
C ARG A 61 -6.14 10.91 14.79
N LEU A 62 -7.01 11.89 14.56
CA LEU A 62 -6.65 13.16 13.93
C LEU A 62 -5.64 13.93 14.81
N SER A 63 -5.84 13.96 16.13
CA SER A 63 -4.91 14.60 17.06
C SER A 63 -3.51 14.00 16.92
N LYS A 64 -3.38 12.67 16.99
CA LYS A 64 -2.09 11.97 16.81
C LYS A 64 -1.47 12.25 15.44
N MET A 65 -2.30 12.26 14.40
CA MET A 65 -1.86 12.54 13.04
C MET A 65 -1.30 13.96 12.86
N LEU A 66 -1.81 14.94 13.63
CA LEU A 66 -1.35 16.32 13.59
C LEU A 66 -0.17 16.59 14.55
N GLU A 67 0.23 15.62 15.38
CA GLU A 67 1.41 15.75 16.24
C GLU A 67 2.67 15.97 15.39
N GLY A 68 3.50 16.93 15.85
CA GLY A 68 4.74 17.31 15.17
C GLY A 68 4.55 18.19 13.93
N LEU A 69 3.33 18.66 13.62
CA LEU A 69 3.05 19.55 12.49
C LEU A 69 2.82 21.00 12.93
N ASP A 70 3.29 21.96 12.12
CA ASP A 70 3.13 23.39 12.38
C ASP A 70 1.66 23.84 12.44
N ALA A 71 1.33 24.81 13.29
CA ALA A 71 -0.07 25.24 13.49
C ALA A 71 -0.68 26.04 12.31
N HIS A 72 0.13 26.45 11.33
CA HIS A 72 -0.28 27.29 10.21
C HIS A 72 -0.14 26.53 8.88
N PRO A 73 -1.13 25.71 8.50
CA PRO A 73 -1.08 24.99 7.23
C PRO A 73 -1.34 25.89 6.04
N ASP A 74 -0.70 25.51 4.93
CA ASP A 74 -1.03 25.95 3.59
C ASP A 74 -2.23 25.16 3.09
N ILE A 75 -3.32 25.84 2.76
CA ILE A 75 -4.53 25.19 2.21
C ILE A 75 -4.34 25.04 0.70
N LEU A 76 -4.41 23.81 0.19
CA LEU A 76 -4.37 23.54 -1.25
C LEU A 76 -5.75 23.85 -1.86
N ALA A 77 -5.82 24.89 -2.69
CA ALA A 77 -7.06 25.35 -3.32
C ALA A 77 -7.54 24.39 -4.44
N ALA A 78 -6.64 23.58 -5.01
CA ALA A 78 -6.89 22.81 -6.24
C ALA A 78 -7.67 21.49 -6.05
N ALA A 79 -8.01 21.09 -4.83
CA ALA A 79 -8.72 19.84 -4.54
C ALA A 79 -10.11 20.08 -3.94
N LYS A 80 -10.99 20.75 -4.67
CA LYS A 80 -12.43 20.56 -4.44
C LYS A 80 -12.75 19.13 -4.84
N THR A 81 -13.07 18.26 -3.87
CA THR A 81 -13.54 16.91 -4.17
C THR A 81 -14.78 17.00 -5.07
N LYS A 82 -15.06 15.95 -5.85
CA LYS A 82 -16.23 15.91 -6.76
C LYS A 82 -17.58 16.24 -6.09
N ASP A 83 -17.65 16.18 -4.76
CA ASP A 83 -18.85 16.42 -3.95
C ASP A 83 -19.11 17.90 -3.60
N THR A 84 -18.23 18.84 -3.94
CA THR A 84 -18.57 20.28 -3.88
C THR A 84 -19.24 20.70 -5.19
N GLU A 85 -20.56 20.92 -5.17
CA GLU A 85 -21.38 21.35 -6.33
C GLU A 85 -21.06 22.78 -6.84
N ASP A 86 -20.08 23.48 -6.26
CA ASP A 86 -19.75 24.85 -6.63
C ASP A 86 -18.45 24.94 -7.44
N ASP A 87 -18.62 25.42 -8.67
CA ASP A 87 -17.62 25.88 -9.64
C ASP A 87 -16.59 24.84 -10.10
N ALA A 88 -16.75 24.42 -11.36
CA ALA A 88 -15.71 23.76 -12.13
C ALA A 88 -14.42 24.58 -11.98
N ALA A 89 -13.43 24.02 -11.27
CA ALA A 89 -12.06 24.51 -11.35
C ALA A 89 -11.73 24.63 -12.84
N ASP A 90 -11.11 25.76 -13.21
CA ASP A 90 -10.65 26.04 -14.56
C ASP A 90 -9.66 24.95 -14.99
N THR A 91 -10.19 23.85 -15.53
CA THR A 91 -9.43 22.75 -16.12
C THR A 91 -8.96 23.16 -17.51
N SER A 92 -8.46 24.39 -17.67
CA SER A 92 -7.76 24.85 -18.87
C SER A 92 -6.37 24.21 -18.97
N THR A 93 -6.24 22.93 -18.64
CA THR A 93 -5.24 22.11 -19.31
C THR A 93 -5.79 21.92 -20.71
N ASP A 94 -5.07 22.38 -21.72
CA ASP A 94 -5.36 22.18 -23.14
C ASP A 94 -6.02 20.80 -23.35
N GLN A 95 -7.34 20.79 -23.55
CA GLN A 95 -8.21 19.62 -23.47
C GLN A 95 -8.02 18.65 -24.65
N THR A 96 -6.92 18.76 -25.38
CA THR A 96 -6.68 18.03 -26.62
C THR A 96 -6.01 16.68 -26.40
N CYS A 97 -5.27 16.47 -25.31
CA CYS A 97 -4.54 15.21 -25.04
C CYS A 97 -5.07 14.46 -23.80
N PRO A 98 -5.40 13.15 -23.92
CA PRO A 98 -5.80 12.35 -22.77
C PRO A 98 -4.64 12.19 -21.78
N VAL A 99 -4.94 12.24 -20.48
CA VAL A 99 -3.98 11.99 -19.40
C VAL A 99 -3.82 10.49 -19.23
N ARG A 100 -2.63 9.99 -19.52
CA ARG A 100 -2.28 8.57 -19.50
C ARG A 100 -0.88 8.36 -18.95
N ILE A 101 -0.62 7.15 -18.48
CA ILE A 101 0.74 6.71 -18.17
C ILE A 101 1.48 6.40 -19.47
N THR A 102 2.64 7.04 -19.66
CA THR A 102 3.51 6.85 -20.84
C THR A 102 4.97 6.61 -20.41
N ALA A 103 5.83 6.27 -21.37
CA ALA A 103 7.27 6.05 -21.14
C ALA A 103 7.59 5.04 -20.02
N GLU A 104 6.73 4.03 -19.84
CA GLU A 104 6.88 3.02 -18.79
C GLU A 104 8.20 2.26 -18.94
N ARG A 105 9.02 2.24 -17.87
CA ARG A 105 10.21 1.40 -17.77
C ARG A 105 10.44 0.93 -16.33
N VAL A 106 11.14 -0.19 -16.19
CA VAL A 106 11.58 -0.72 -14.89
C VAL A 106 12.96 -0.14 -14.61
N LEU A 107 13.10 0.64 -13.54
CA LEU A 107 14.40 1.14 -13.10
C LEU A 107 15.13 0.11 -12.24
N ALA A 108 14.39 -0.55 -11.34
CA ALA A 108 14.95 -1.54 -10.45
C ALA A 108 13.90 -2.54 -9.96
N SER A 109 14.40 -3.64 -9.40
CA SER A 109 13.63 -4.61 -8.63
C SER A 109 14.47 -5.04 -7.44
N PHE A 110 13.84 -5.27 -6.29
CA PHE A 110 14.55 -5.71 -5.10
C PHE A 110 13.62 -6.50 -4.19
N ASN A 111 14.19 -7.34 -3.32
CA ASN A 111 13.46 -7.97 -2.24
C ASN A 111 13.89 -7.40 -0.89
N LYS A 112 12.93 -7.21 0.01
CA LYS A 112 13.20 -6.88 1.41
C LYS A 112 13.57 -8.17 2.16
N VAL A 113 14.80 -8.24 2.68
CA VAL A 113 15.34 -9.45 3.33
C VAL A 113 15.30 -9.34 4.84
N SER A 114 15.77 -8.24 5.40
CA SER A 114 15.73 -7.90 6.84
C SER A 114 15.62 -6.39 7.01
N ASP A 115 15.55 -5.91 8.26
CA ASP A 115 15.47 -4.48 8.61
C ASP A 115 16.64 -3.63 8.09
N ASP A 116 17.73 -4.28 7.70
CA ASP A 116 18.98 -3.68 7.25
C ASP A 116 19.51 -4.28 5.94
N THR A 117 18.77 -5.17 5.27
CA THR A 117 19.25 -5.84 4.05
C THR A 117 18.19 -5.91 2.95
N ILE A 118 18.62 -5.63 1.72
CA ILE A 118 17.87 -5.90 0.50
C ILE A 118 18.68 -6.75 -0.49
N ALA A 119 17.97 -7.51 -1.33
CA ALA A 119 18.55 -8.27 -2.44
C ALA A 119 18.21 -7.60 -3.77
N VAL A 120 19.21 -7.32 -4.61
CA VAL A 120 19.07 -6.60 -5.88
C VAL A 120 19.82 -7.35 -7.00
N PRO A 121 19.25 -7.58 -8.20
CA PRO A 121 17.83 -7.48 -8.52
C PRO A 121 16.98 -8.38 -7.63
N GLY A 122 15.73 -8.00 -7.45
CA GLY A 122 14.73 -8.80 -6.77
C GLY A 122 14.08 -9.82 -7.71
N CYS A 123 13.39 -10.79 -7.13
CA CYS A 123 12.49 -11.68 -7.85
C CYS A 123 11.23 -11.90 -6.99
N PRO A 124 10.01 -11.79 -7.55
CA PRO A 124 8.80 -12.17 -6.84
C PRO A 124 8.70 -13.69 -6.69
N PRO A 125 8.06 -14.19 -5.62
CA PRO A 125 7.80 -15.62 -5.48
C PRO A 125 6.85 -16.10 -6.59
N ARG A 126 6.92 -17.37 -6.96
CA ARG A 126 5.97 -17.98 -7.90
C ARG A 126 4.62 -18.14 -7.22
N PHE A 127 3.59 -17.52 -7.78
CA PHE A 127 2.21 -17.74 -7.39
C PHE A 127 1.68 -19.03 -8.03
N SER A 128 1.05 -19.87 -7.22
CA SER A 128 0.40 -21.11 -7.62
C SER A 128 -1.03 -21.10 -7.06
N PRO A 129 -2.05 -20.81 -7.90
CA PRO A 129 -3.43 -20.78 -7.42
C PRO A 129 -3.89 -22.16 -6.93
N PRO A 130 -4.82 -22.24 -5.95
CA PRO A 130 -5.48 -23.49 -5.58
C PRO A 130 -6.25 -24.10 -6.76
N THR A 131 -5.84 -25.29 -7.21
CA THR A 131 -6.39 -25.90 -8.44
C THR A 131 -7.33 -27.09 -8.19
N THR A 132 -7.00 -27.96 -7.24
CA THR A 132 -7.71 -29.24 -7.05
C THR A 132 -8.45 -29.35 -5.72
N HIS A 133 -7.86 -28.85 -4.64
CA HIS A 133 -8.41 -28.98 -3.29
C HIS A 133 -8.48 -27.61 -2.64
N ALA A 134 -9.50 -27.42 -1.80
CA ALA A 134 -9.62 -26.20 -1.01
C ALA A 134 -8.41 -26.08 -0.06
N ILE A 135 -7.90 -24.86 0.09
CA ILE A 135 -6.86 -24.55 1.06
C ILE A 135 -7.54 -23.96 2.29
N ARG A 136 -7.19 -24.50 3.46
CA ARG A 136 -7.57 -23.92 4.74
C ARG A 136 -6.35 -23.28 5.40
N VAL A 137 -6.47 -22.00 5.72
CA VAL A 137 -5.46 -21.25 6.47
C VAL A 137 -6.04 -20.74 7.78
N SER A 138 -5.18 -20.59 8.80
CA SER A 138 -5.53 -19.94 10.06
C SER A 138 -5.75 -18.44 9.85
N HIS A 139 -6.46 -17.79 10.78
CA HIS A 139 -6.52 -16.33 10.79
C HIS A 139 -5.09 -15.79 10.95
N ASP A 140 -4.81 -14.63 10.37
CA ASP A 140 -3.49 -13.99 10.43
C ASP A 140 -3.10 -13.62 11.90
N ASP A 141 -4.06 -13.67 12.84
CA ASP A 141 -3.86 -13.49 14.30
C ASP A 141 -3.72 -14.82 15.09
N ASP A 142 -4.08 -15.96 14.50
CA ASP A 142 -4.13 -17.28 15.18
C ASP A 142 -2.77 -18.02 15.08
N GLY A 143 -1.73 -17.49 15.72
CA GLY A 143 -0.43 -18.18 15.78
C GLY A 143 -0.40 -19.31 16.83
N ASP A 144 -0.25 -20.56 16.39
CA ASP A 144 -0.10 -21.83 17.16
C ASP A 144 1.16 -21.91 18.07
N GLY A 145 1.36 -20.92 18.95
CA GLY A 145 2.43 -20.93 19.95
C GLY A 145 1.88 -20.51 21.32
N ASP A 146 1.86 -21.47 22.25
CA ASP A 146 1.42 -21.38 23.66
C ASP A 146 2.34 -20.51 24.54
N TYR A 147 2.65 -19.29 24.11
CA TYR A 147 3.34 -18.30 24.92
C TYR A 147 2.79 -16.90 24.65
N GLY A 148 2.29 -16.28 25.71
CA GLY A 148 2.28 -14.82 25.90
C GLY A 148 1.20 -14.05 25.17
N SER A 149 0.28 -13.49 25.94
CA SER A 149 -0.54 -12.34 25.58
C SER A 149 0.32 -11.18 25.08
N ASP A 150 0.25 -10.83 23.80
CA ASP A 150 0.06 -9.46 23.31
C ASP A 150 0.10 -9.46 21.78
N ARG A 151 -0.35 -8.37 21.19
CA ARG A 151 -0.56 -8.14 19.75
C ARG A 151 0.71 -8.18 18.87
N ASP A 152 1.79 -8.80 19.34
CA ASP A 152 3.12 -8.79 18.71
C ASP A 152 3.36 -9.93 17.70
N LYS A 153 2.35 -10.78 17.42
CA LYS A 153 2.47 -11.87 16.42
C LYS A 153 2.21 -11.43 14.97
N ARG A 154 2.30 -10.12 14.69
CA ARG A 154 2.17 -9.55 13.36
C ARG A 154 3.36 -10.00 12.51
N ARG A 155 3.16 -10.35 11.22
CA ARG A 155 4.28 -10.51 10.28
C ARG A 155 4.98 -9.15 10.22
N LEU A 156 6.04 -8.98 11.00
CA LEU A 156 6.82 -7.76 11.05
C LEU A 156 7.54 -7.65 9.72
N TYR A 157 6.98 -6.83 8.82
CA TYR A 157 7.67 -6.46 7.61
C TYR A 157 8.93 -5.68 7.98
N PRO A 158 10.02 -5.85 7.22
CA PRO A 158 11.23 -5.09 7.45
C PRO A 158 10.97 -3.58 7.54
N THR A 159 11.46 -2.97 8.62
CA THR A 159 11.37 -1.53 8.86
C THR A 159 12.76 -0.93 8.74
N TYR A 160 12.98 -0.15 7.69
CA TYR A 160 14.26 0.50 7.43
C TYR A 160 14.35 1.84 8.15
N THR A 161 15.56 2.21 8.57
CA THR A 161 15.86 3.54 9.14
C THR A 161 15.40 4.68 8.22
N HIS A 162 15.64 4.52 6.92
CA HIS A 162 15.27 5.47 5.88
C HIS A 162 14.32 4.80 4.88
N GLY A 163 13.06 5.25 4.85
CA GLY A 163 11.98 4.55 4.17
C GLY A 163 12.12 4.45 2.64
N LEU A 164 12.86 5.37 1.99
CA LEU A 164 13.10 5.36 0.54
C LEU A 164 14.52 4.94 0.16
N GLU A 165 15.40 4.69 1.13
CA GLU A 165 16.77 4.26 0.84
C GLU A 165 16.82 2.96 0.00
N PRO A 166 16.02 1.91 0.31
CA PRO A 166 15.97 0.71 -0.53
C PRO A 166 15.66 0.98 -2.01
N LEU A 167 14.74 1.91 -2.29
CA LEU A 167 14.39 2.29 -3.65
C LEU A 167 15.59 2.94 -4.36
N VAL A 168 16.22 3.93 -3.72
CA VAL A 168 17.30 4.69 -4.34
C VAL A 168 18.53 3.80 -4.58
N ARG A 169 18.90 2.97 -3.59
CA ARG A 169 20.01 2.03 -3.73
C ARG A 169 19.76 1.00 -4.83
N ALA A 170 18.55 0.43 -4.91
CA ALA A 170 18.22 -0.51 -5.98
C ALA A 170 18.32 0.12 -7.37
N VAL A 171 17.92 1.40 -7.53
CA VAL A 171 18.10 2.16 -8.78
C VAL A 171 19.57 2.39 -9.09
N GLN A 172 20.39 2.79 -8.11
CA GLN A 172 21.84 2.96 -8.31
C GLN A 172 22.53 1.67 -8.80
N CYS A 173 22.08 0.50 -8.35
CA CYS A 173 22.61 -0.78 -8.81
C CYS A 173 22.17 -1.12 -10.25
N MET A 174 20.89 -0.93 -10.58
CA MET A 174 20.31 -1.47 -11.82
C MET A 174 20.19 -0.46 -12.97
N SER A 175 20.05 0.82 -12.66
CA SER A 175 19.93 1.93 -13.62
C SER A 175 20.80 3.11 -13.18
N PRO A 176 22.15 2.95 -13.14
CA PRO A 176 23.06 3.99 -12.66
C PRO A 176 23.06 5.26 -13.53
N ASP A 177 22.50 5.21 -14.73
CA ASP A 177 22.29 6.34 -15.63
C ASP A 177 21.10 7.23 -15.21
N VAL A 178 20.28 6.79 -14.25
CA VAL A 178 19.05 7.48 -13.82
C VAL A 178 19.19 7.98 -12.39
N ASP A 179 19.39 9.29 -12.24
CA ASP A 179 19.37 9.95 -10.94
C ASP A 179 17.95 10.41 -10.57
N VAL A 180 17.21 9.55 -9.88
CA VAL A 180 15.81 9.82 -9.45
C VAL A 180 15.69 10.97 -8.45
N LEU A 181 16.78 11.40 -7.82
CA LEU A 181 16.78 12.48 -6.82
C LEU A 181 17.19 13.83 -7.43
N ASN A 182 17.73 13.83 -8.65
CA ASN A 182 18.27 15.02 -9.28
C ASN A 182 17.81 15.13 -10.74
N GLY A 183 16.60 15.64 -10.90
CA GLY A 183 16.11 16.10 -12.19
C GLY A 183 15.65 15.01 -13.16
N ALA A 184 15.88 13.71 -12.91
CA ALA A 184 15.27 12.67 -13.75
C ALA A 184 13.77 12.48 -13.45
N CYS A 185 13.35 12.72 -12.21
CA CYS A 185 11.97 12.57 -11.76
C CYS A 185 11.51 13.81 -10.99
N ASP A 186 10.25 14.19 -11.16
CA ASP A 186 9.63 15.26 -10.40
C ASP A 186 9.05 14.73 -9.08
N ILE A 187 8.59 13.46 -9.08
CA ILE A 187 7.99 12.81 -7.91
C ILE A 187 8.58 11.40 -7.71
N VAL A 188 9.00 11.09 -6.49
CA VAL A 188 9.37 9.74 -6.04
C VAL A 188 8.39 9.31 -4.97
N ALA A 189 7.64 8.22 -5.19
CA ALA A 189 6.59 7.83 -4.26
C ALA A 189 6.31 6.33 -4.25
N ASN A 190 5.69 5.84 -3.17
CA ASN A 190 5.02 4.55 -3.20
C ASN A 190 3.74 4.64 -4.05
N ALA A 191 3.46 3.62 -4.87
CA ALA A 191 2.19 3.49 -5.60
C ALA A 191 0.99 3.61 -4.65
N GLY A 192 1.16 3.10 -3.42
CA GLY A 192 0.28 3.29 -2.27
C GLY A 192 -0.15 4.74 -2.03
N SER A 193 0.81 5.66 -2.02
CA SER A 193 0.56 7.09 -1.80
C SER A 193 -0.21 7.69 -2.98
N ILE A 194 0.18 7.35 -4.21
CA ILE A 194 -0.41 7.92 -5.43
C ILE A 194 -1.89 7.52 -5.58
N TYR A 195 -2.22 6.23 -5.49
CA TYR A 195 -3.62 5.82 -5.66
C TYR A 195 -4.50 6.31 -4.50
N ARG A 196 -3.94 6.49 -3.29
CA ARG A 196 -4.66 7.07 -2.15
C ARG A 196 -4.95 8.56 -2.37
N LEU A 197 -4.01 9.32 -2.91
CA LEU A 197 -4.22 10.70 -3.35
C LEU A 197 -5.33 10.77 -4.41
N PHE A 198 -5.26 9.91 -5.43
CA PHE A 198 -6.33 9.79 -6.42
C PHE A 198 -7.69 9.53 -5.75
N ASN A 199 -7.77 8.52 -4.87
CA ASN A 199 -8.99 8.16 -4.16
C ASN A 199 -9.52 9.29 -3.27
N PHE A 200 -8.65 10.11 -2.66
CA PHE A 200 -9.08 11.31 -1.96
C PHE A 200 -9.77 12.31 -2.91
N LEU A 201 -9.14 12.64 -4.05
CA LEU A 201 -9.67 13.61 -5.02
C LEU A 201 -11.02 13.20 -5.59
N VAL A 202 -11.24 11.89 -5.79
CA VAL A 202 -12.51 11.35 -6.29
C VAL A 202 -13.54 11.07 -5.21
N GLY A 203 -13.31 11.49 -3.96
CA GLY A 203 -14.26 11.33 -2.85
C GLY A 203 -14.38 9.89 -2.31
N LYS A 204 -13.40 9.03 -2.64
CA LYS A 204 -13.37 7.60 -2.30
C LYS A 204 -12.56 7.29 -1.04
N SER A 205 -11.81 8.26 -0.50
CA SER A 205 -11.12 8.08 0.78
C SER A 205 -12.10 8.22 1.95
N PHE A 206 -12.30 7.15 2.71
CA PHE A 206 -13.20 7.17 3.88
C PHE A 206 -12.54 7.70 5.14
N VAL A 207 -11.23 7.48 5.28
CA VAL A 207 -10.43 7.85 6.44
C VAL A 207 -9.54 9.04 6.10
N THR A 208 -9.22 9.84 7.11
CA THR A 208 -8.19 10.88 6.95
C THR A 208 -6.82 10.21 6.76
N LEU A 209 -6.06 10.69 5.78
CA LEU A 209 -4.73 10.19 5.46
C LEU A 209 -3.69 11.26 5.71
N ARG A 210 -2.48 10.85 6.06
CA ARG A 210 -1.29 11.69 6.12
C ARG A 210 -0.21 11.11 5.23
N CYS A 211 0.36 11.96 4.40
CA CYS A 211 1.53 11.66 3.58
C CYS A 211 2.63 12.65 3.95
N ASP A 212 3.74 12.15 4.45
CA ASP A 212 4.91 12.98 4.69
C ASP A 212 5.65 13.20 3.36
N LEU A 213 6.20 14.39 3.21
CA LEU A 213 6.89 14.86 2.02
C LEU A 213 8.28 15.35 2.37
N GLU A 214 9.19 15.21 1.42
CA GLU A 214 10.51 15.79 1.48
C GLU A 214 10.87 16.39 0.13
N TRP A 215 11.26 17.66 0.12
CA TRP A 215 11.73 18.34 -1.08
C TRP A 215 13.23 18.11 -1.27
N ARG A 216 13.61 17.66 -2.46
CA ARG A 216 15.00 17.59 -2.92
C ARG A 216 15.22 18.69 -3.97
N PRO A 217 16.03 19.72 -3.67
CA PRO A 217 16.28 20.79 -4.61
C PRO A 217 17.05 20.25 -5.84
N PRO A 218 16.91 20.91 -7.00
CA PRO A 218 17.74 20.57 -8.16
C PRO A 218 19.22 20.77 -7.83
N SER A 219 20.10 19.98 -8.45
CA SER A 219 21.53 20.25 -8.37
C SER A 219 21.84 21.68 -8.86
N PRO A 220 22.75 22.43 -8.19
CA PRO A 220 23.22 23.73 -8.65
C PRO A 220 23.86 23.70 -10.05
N THR A 221 24.35 22.54 -10.48
CA THR A 221 24.95 22.32 -11.80
C THR A 221 23.93 21.81 -12.84
N GLY A 222 22.72 21.49 -12.41
CA GLY A 222 21.68 20.92 -13.26
C GLY A 222 21.19 21.92 -14.28
N MET A 223 21.15 21.52 -15.55
CA MET A 223 20.33 22.19 -16.55
C MET A 223 18.92 22.32 -15.96
N ALA A 224 18.39 23.54 -15.82
CA ALA A 224 16.99 23.73 -15.50
C ALA A 224 16.19 22.86 -16.46
N ASN A 225 15.45 21.87 -15.93
CA ASN A 225 14.69 20.92 -16.72
C ASN A 225 13.84 21.72 -17.71
N GLY A 226 14.08 21.53 -19.00
CA GLY A 226 13.69 22.43 -20.06
C GLY A 226 12.20 22.38 -20.37
N ASP A 227 11.38 22.88 -19.45
CA ASP A 227 10.04 23.45 -19.63
C ASP A 227 9.74 24.25 -18.35
N GLY A 228 9.63 25.58 -18.47
CA GLY A 228 9.75 26.56 -17.38
C GLY A 228 8.72 26.56 -16.25
N ASP A 229 7.93 25.49 -16.09
CA ASP A 229 6.91 25.34 -15.03
C ASP A 229 7.35 24.40 -13.89
N GLY A 230 8.42 23.63 -14.06
CA GLY A 230 8.97 22.79 -12.99
C GLY A 230 9.95 23.57 -12.11
N ALA A 231 9.80 23.50 -10.78
CA ALA A 231 10.79 24.03 -9.84
C ALA A 231 12.16 23.31 -9.88
N GLY A 232 12.36 22.39 -10.82
CA GLY A 232 13.60 21.66 -11.09
C GLY A 232 13.91 20.54 -10.10
N GLY A 233 13.35 20.58 -8.89
CA GLY A 233 13.57 19.59 -7.83
C GLY A 233 12.61 18.40 -7.88
N THR A 234 12.79 17.51 -6.92
CA THR A 234 12.04 16.26 -6.76
C THR A 234 11.30 16.27 -5.42
N VAL A 235 10.02 15.92 -5.41
CA VAL A 235 9.27 15.64 -4.18
C VAL A 235 9.28 14.15 -3.90
N LEU A 236 9.71 13.79 -2.70
CA LEU A 236 9.59 12.45 -2.16
C LEU A 236 8.28 12.34 -1.36
N ILE A 237 7.51 11.26 -1.55
CA ILE A 237 6.21 11.07 -0.88
C ILE A 237 6.13 9.69 -0.22
N GLN A 238 5.93 9.66 1.10
CA GLN A 238 5.63 8.44 1.84
C GLN A 238 4.33 8.56 2.62
N GLN A 239 3.65 7.43 2.85
CA GLN A 239 2.59 7.41 3.85
C GLN A 239 3.21 7.64 5.23
N TRP A 240 2.49 8.35 6.11
CA TRP A 240 2.93 8.51 7.50
C TRP A 240 3.08 7.14 8.17
N LYS A 241 4.32 6.82 8.56
CA LYS A 241 4.72 5.50 9.07
C LYS A 241 4.04 5.14 10.39
N ASP A 242 3.69 6.14 11.20
CA ASP A 242 3.08 5.93 12.51
C ASP A 242 1.54 5.91 12.46
N ASP A 243 0.94 5.77 11.26
CA ASP A 243 -0.51 5.58 11.14
C ASP A 243 -0.90 4.28 11.87
N PRO A 244 -1.73 4.34 12.92
CA PRO A 244 -2.10 3.15 13.70
C PRO A 244 -2.82 2.08 12.86
N ASP A 245 -3.36 2.47 11.70
CA ASP A 245 -4.02 1.56 10.76
C ASP A 245 -3.05 0.98 9.69
N HIS A 246 -1.78 1.42 9.65
CA HIS A 246 -0.81 1.03 8.60
C HIS A 246 -0.51 -0.47 8.62
N ASP A 247 -0.35 -1.02 9.81
CA ASP A 247 0.19 -2.36 10.00
C ASP A 247 -0.89 -3.43 10.21
N VAL A 248 -2.18 -3.08 10.12
CA VAL A 248 -3.24 -4.02 10.48
C VAL A 248 -3.61 -4.94 9.33
N SER A 249 -2.94 -6.10 9.28
CA SER A 249 -3.43 -7.27 8.57
C SER A 249 -4.61 -7.85 9.35
N TYR A 250 -5.83 -7.66 8.84
CA TYR A 250 -7.01 -8.37 9.32
C TYR A 250 -7.42 -9.42 8.29
N GLY A 251 -7.39 -10.69 8.67
CA GLY A 251 -8.06 -11.74 7.92
C GLY A 251 -7.22 -12.99 7.71
N PHE A 252 -7.09 -13.37 6.45
CA PHE A 252 -6.47 -14.64 6.03
C PHE A 252 -5.51 -14.41 4.86
N GLY A 253 -5.12 -13.16 4.61
CA GLY A 253 -4.38 -12.75 3.43
C GLY A 253 -2.92 -13.18 3.50
N THR A 254 -2.29 -12.95 4.65
CA THR A 254 -0.89 -13.27 4.86
C THR A 254 -0.65 -14.78 4.80
N ASN A 255 -1.47 -15.55 5.51
CA ASN A 255 -1.35 -17.01 5.50
C ASN A 255 -1.75 -17.63 4.16
N PHE A 256 -2.67 -17.02 3.41
CA PHE A 256 -2.97 -17.44 2.04
C PHE A 256 -1.76 -17.23 1.11
N ALA A 257 -1.16 -16.03 1.12
CA ALA A 257 0.05 -15.75 0.35
C ALA A 257 1.18 -16.73 0.67
N ALA A 258 1.41 -17.05 1.95
CA ALA A 258 2.41 -18.05 2.35
C ALA A 258 2.11 -19.47 1.82
N ALA A 259 0.85 -19.83 1.63
CA ALA A 259 0.45 -21.12 1.09
C ALA A 259 0.64 -21.21 -0.44
N THR A 260 0.44 -20.09 -1.15
CA THR A 260 0.36 -20.04 -2.63
C THR A 260 1.57 -19.40 -3.32
N CYS A 261 2.41 -18.65 -2.61
CA CYS A 261 3.59 -17.97 -3.18
C CYS A 261 4.88 -18.64 -2.67
N ARG A 262 5.73 -19.14 -3.57
CA ARG A 262 6.97 -19.85 -3.23
C ARG A 262 8.15 -19.44 -4.08
N PHE A 263 9.32 -19.29 -3.46
CA PHE A 263 10.58 -19.16 -4.16
C PHE A 263 11.09 -20.52 -4.64
N GLY A 264 11.71 -20.55 -5.81
CA GLY A 264 12.37 -21.75 -6.32
C GLY A 264 13.68 -22.04 -5.58
N PRO A 265 14.08 -23.32 -5.43
CA PRO A 265 15.35 -23.70 -4.78
C PRO A 265 16.58 -23.28 -5.59
N ASP A 266 16.38 -22.86 -6.84
CA ASP A 266 17.38 -22.35 -7.78
C ASP A 266 17.73 -20.87 -7.55
N LEU A 267 16.92 -20.13 -6.77
CA LEU A 267 17.22 -18.75 -6.41
C LEU A 267 18.19 -18.69 -5.21
N PRO A 268 18.98 -17.62 -5.04
CA PRO A 268 19.81 -17.45 -3.85
C PRO A 268 19.01 -17.41 -2.54
N GLU A 269 19.67 -17.79 -1.44
CA GLU A 269 19.07 -17.87 -0.10
C GLU A 269 18.42 -16.55 0.35
N ALA A 270 19.06 -15.42 0.04
CA ALA A 270 18.53 -14.08 0.36
C ALA A 270 17.15 -13.84 -0.29
N LEU A 271 16.90 -14.34 -1.51
CA LEU A 271 15.58 -14.28 -2.13
C LEU A 271 14.61 -15.30 -1.52
N GLN A 272 15.07 -16.54 -1.29
CA GLN A 272 14.24 -17.61 -0.71
C GLN A 272 13.69 -17.26 0.67
N THR A 273 14.45 -16.48 1.45
CA THR A 273 14.11 -16.06 2.82
C THR A 273 13.52 -14.65 2.89
N SER A 274 13.37 -13.97 1.76
CA SER A 274 12.87 -12.60 1.71
C SER A 274 11.38 -12.48 2.06
N PHE A 275 10.99 -11.28 2.51
CA PHE A 275 9.62 -10.99 2.95
C PHE A 275 8.69 -10.60 1.80
N SER A 276 9.20 -9.80 0.86
CA SER A 276 8.39 -9.17 -0.19
C SER A 276 9.28 -8.73 -1.34
N HIS A 277 8.71 -8.72 -2.54
CA HIS A 277 9.37 -8.24 -3.75
C HIS A 277 8.78 -6.89 -4.16
N HIS A 278 9.66 -5.99 -4.56
CA HIS A 278 9.36 -4.62 -4.91
C HIS A 278 9.99 -4.24 -6.25
N ARG A 279 9.37 -3.30 -6.95
CA ARG A 279 9.88 -2.68 -8.17
C ARG A 279 9.90 -1.18 -8.04
N VAL A 280 10.80 -0.57 -8.79
CA VAL A 280 10.85 0.87 -9.03
C VAL A 280 10.55 1.09 -10.50
N LEU A 281 9.41 1.69 -10.79
CA LEU A 281 8.96 2.02 -12.13
C LEU A 281 9.26 3.48 -12.43
N TYR A 282 9.67 3.77 -13.65
CA TYR A 282 9.57 5.12 -14.19
C TYR A 282 8.40 5.19 -15.14
N TYR A 283 7.63 6.27 -15.05
CA TYR A 283 6.66 6.63 -16.08
C TYR A 283 6.36 8.12 -16.04
N GLU A 284 5.73 8.60 -17.10
CA GLU A 284 5.18 9.95 -17.20
C GLU A 284 3.66 9.93 -17.08
N LEU A 285 3.09 10.91 -16.37
CA LEU A 285 1.65 11.09 -16.26
C LEU A 285 1.32 12.58 -16.34
N GLY A 286 0.63 12.98 -17.41
CA GLY A 286 0.27 14.37 -17.64
C GLY A 286 1.46 15.33 -17.72
N GLY A 287 2.62 14.85 -18.19
CA GLY A 287 3.87 15.61 -18.28
C GLY A 287 4.70 15.67 -16.99
N LEU A 288 4.25 15.03 -15.91
CA LEU A 288 5.07 14.83 -14.70
C LEU A 288 5.80 13.49 -14.78
N ARG A 289 7.06 13.44 -14.34
CA ARG A 289 7.92 12.26 -14.36
C ARG A 289 7.97 11.63 -12.97
N PHE A 290 7.68 10.34 -12.89
CA PHE A 290 7.58 9.61 -11.63
C PHE A 290 8.64 8.53 -11.52
N ALA A 291 9.17 8.34 -10.32
CA ALA A 291 9.71 7.06 -9.86
C ALA A 291 8.76 6.45 -8.83
N VAL A 292 8.17 5.31 -9.16
CA VAL A 292 7.11 4.68 -8.37
C VAL A 292 7.56 3.34 -7.82
N HIS A 293 7.56 3.25 -6.49
CA HIS A 293 7.78 2.04 -5.74
C HIS A 293 6.49 1.22 -5.65
N CYS A 294 6.50 -0.04 -6.11
CA CYS A 294 5.36 -0.95 -5.96
C CYS A 294 5.80 -2.33 -5.47
N GLU A 295 4.97 -2.93 -4.62
CA GLU A 295 5.09 -4.33 -4.22
C GLU A 295 4.39 -5.23 -5.24
N ALA A 296 4.89 -6.44 -5.44
CA ALA A 296 4.16 -7.50 -6.16
C ALA A 296 4.12 -8.76 -5.31
N ASP A 297 2.91 -9.31 -5.10
CA ASP A 297 2.69 -10.50 -4.27
C ASP A 297 3.34 -11.76 -4.84
N GLY A 298 3.48 -11.81 -6.17
CA GLY A 298 4.10 -12.91 -6.87
C GLY A 298 4.21 -12.70 -8.37
N HIS A 299 4.63 -13.75 -9.05
CA HIS A 299 4.53 -13.87 -10.50
C HIS A 299 3.82 -15.16 -10.92
N TYR A 300 3.12 -15.08 -12.05
CA TYR A 300 2.36 -16.15 -12.64
C TYR A 300 2.61 -16.15 -14.15
N ASP A 301 3.06 -17.29 -14.69
CA ASP A 301 3.24 -17.48 -16.13
C ASP A 301 2.02 -18.25 -16.66
N PRO A 302 1.12 -17.61 -17.44
CA PRO A 302 -0.08 -18.25 -17.96
C PRO A 302 0.20 -19.36 -18.99
N HIS A 303 1.40 -19.38 -19.58
CA HIS A 303 1.79 -20.34 -20.63
C HIS A 303 2.50 -21.58 -20.08
N ARG A 304 2.99 -21.55 -18.84
CA ARG A 304 3.52 -22.74 -18.17
C ARG A 304 2.38 -23.66 -17.75
N GLN A 305 2.17 -24.74 -18.50
CA GLN A 305 1.28 -25.84 -18.10
C GLN A 305 1.69 -26.33 -16.70
N GLU A 306 0.74 -26.29 -15.76
CA GLU A 306 0.91 -26.97 -14.48
C GLU A 306 0.95 -28.47 -14.73
N HIS A 307 2.14 -29.08 -14.71
CA HIS A 307 2.22 -30.44 -14.23
C HIS A 307 1.73 -30.38 -12.78
N ALA A 308 0.51 -30.85 -12.54
CA ALA A 308 -0.10 -30.95 -11.23
C ALA A 308 0.82 -31.73 -10.30
N ALA A 309 1.78 -31.03 -9.70
CA ALA A 309 2.54 -31.53 -8.59
C ALA A 309 1.50 -31.73 -7.51
N THR A 310 1.10 -32.99 -7.31
CA THR A 310 0.37 -33.42 -6.12
C THR A 310 1.35 -33.24 -4.96
N VAL A 311 1.55 -32.00 -4.53
CA VAL A 311 2.35 -31.70 -3.36
C VAL A 311 1.47 -32.06 -2.18
N GLN A 312 1.70 -33.25 -1.64
CA GLN A 312 1.17 -33.64 -0.34
C GLN A 312 1.62 -32.58 0.66
N PHE A 313 0.66 -31.87 1.26
CA PHE A 313 0.90 -30.93 2.35
C PHE A 313 1.68 -31.64 3.48
N PRO A 314 2.92 -31.23 3.82
CA PRO A 314 3.39 -31.43 5.17
C PRO A 314 2.68 -30.37 6.01
N LEU A 315 1.74 -30.81 6.86
CA LEU A 315 1.16 -30.00 7.92
C LEU A 315 2.27 -29.65 8.94
N SER A 316 3.09 -28.66 8.63
CA SER A 316 3.98 -27.99 9.59
C SER A 316 4.38 -26.64 9.00
N PRO A 317 4.11 -25.51 9.68
CA PRO A 317 4.61 -24.22 9.23
C PRO A 317 6.16 -24.22 9.18
N PRO A 318 6.77 -23.44 8.28
CA PRO A 318 8.22 -23.32 8.23
C PRO A 318 8.72 -22.90 9.62
N VAL A 319 9.63 -23.70 10.16
CA VAL A 319 10.28 -23.46 11.44
C VAL A 319 10.93 -22.08 11.35
N SER A 320 10.39 -21.09 12.07
CA SER A 320 11.06 -19.81 12.27
C SER A 320 12.51 -20.08 12.68
N PRO A 321 13.51 -19.41 12.09
CA PRO A 321 14.90 -19.67 12.42
C PRO A 321 15.08 -19.47 13.91
N LYS A 322 15.28 -20.57 14.63
CA LYS A 322 15.63 -20.55 16.04
C LYS A 322 16.97 -19.83 16.10
N LEU A 323 16.93 -18.56 16.50
CA LEU A 323 18.07 -17.84 17.05
C LEU A 323 18.79 -18.79 18.01
N ALA A 324 19.88 -19.37 17.52
CA ALA A 324 20.71 -20.29 18.27
C ALA A 324 21.41 -19.44 19.34
N MET A 325 20.77 -19.32 20.49
CA MET A 325 21.39 -18.81 21.71
C MET A 325 22.59 -19.70 22.01
N SER A 326 23.76 -19.19 21.65
CA SER A 326 25.05 -19.78 21.93
C SER A 326 25.20 -19.92 23.44
N THR A 327 25.13 -21.14 23.95
CA THR A 327 25.65 -21.46 25.28
C THR A 327 26.95 -22.22 25.11
N PRO A 328 28.07 -21.75 25.68
CA PRO A 328 29.40 -22.25 25.38
C PRO A 328 29.74 -23.45 26.27
N THR A 329 30.29 -24.51 25.69
CA THR A 329 31.04 -25.54 26.42
C THR A 329 32.11 -26.17 25.50
N PRO A 330 33.21 -26.71 26.07
CA PRO A 330 34.53 -26.30 25.64
C PRO A 330 35.30 -27.35 24.83
N THR A 331 36.18 -26.80 23.99
CA THR A 331 37.50 -27.26 23.54
C THR A 331 37.91 -28.68 23.94
N THR A 332 37.96 -29.58 22.96
CA THR A 332 38.93 -30.67 22.89
C THR A 332 39.19 -31.05 21.43
N THR A 333 40.30 -30.55 20.89
CA THR A 333 41.16 -31.23 19.92
C THR A 333 41.93 -32.38 20.62
N PRO A 334 42.58 -33.35 19.96
CA PRO A 334 43.04 -33.38 18.55
C PRO A 334 42.87 -34.71 17.78
N ALA A 335 43.25 -34.68 16.49
CA ALA A 335 44.05 -35.68 15.75
C ALA A 335 43.48 -36.16 14.38
N SER A 336 44.09 -35.61 13.33
CA SER A 336 44.54 -36.21 12.04
C SER A 336 44.88 -37.72 12.13
N PRO A 337 44.86 -38.58 11.06
CA PRO A 337 45.45 -38.25 9.75
C PRO A 337 44.98 -38.92 8.44
N ARG A 338 45.39 -38.26 7.34
CA ARG A 338 45.90 -38.79 6.05
C ARG A 338 45.02 -39.72 5.18
N SER A 339 44.75 -39.23 3.96
CA SER A 339 45.09 -39.98 2.74
C SER A 339 45.30 -39.07 1.53
N LYS A 340 46.41 -39.33 0.82
CA LYS A 340 46.90 -38.67 -0.38
C LYS A 340 46.30 -39.30 -1.64
N ALA A 341 45.94 -38.50 -2.65
CA ALA A 341 46.01 -38.86 -4.07
C ALA A 341 45.92 -37.57 -4.92
N LYS A 342 47.05 -37.08 -5.43
CA LYS A 342 47.47 -37.18 -6.86
C LYS A 342 46.57 -36.42 -7.85
N GLY A 343 46.94 -35.14 -8.03
CA GLY A 343 47.39 -34.63 -9.33
C GLY A 343 46.38 -34.51 -10.46
N SER A 344 45.91 -33.28 -10.70
CA SER A 344 45.82 -32.77 -12.06
C SER A 344 46.18 -31.28 -12.06
N ARG A 345 46.98 -30.93 -13.05
CA ARG A 345 47.74 -29.69 -13.19
C ARG A 345 46.99 -28.80 -14.18
N PHE A 346 46.06 -28.00 -13.69
CA PHE A 346 45.63 -26.76 -14.36
C PHE A 346 45.23 -25.76 -13.27
N SER A 347 46.24 -25.02 -12.81
CA SER A 347 46.10 -23.80 -12.04
C SER A 347 45.60 -22.73 -13.00
N VAL A 348 44.30 -22.48 -13.03
CA VAL A 348 43.77 -21.16 -13.39
C VAL A 348 43.17 -20.64 -12.10
N LEU A 349 43.95 -19.78 -11.46
CA LEU A 349 43.51 -18.88 -10.41
C LEU A 349 42.40 -18.02 -11.02
N MET A 350 41.15 -18.27 -10.66
CA MET A 350 40.19 -17.18 -10.53
C MET A 350 40.07 -16.97 -9.04
N GLU A 351 40.71 -15.90 -8.59
CA GLU A 351 40.63 -15.40 -7.22
C GLU A 351 39.23 -14.80 -7.03
N ASP A 352 38.51 -15.25 -6.00
CA ASP A 352 37.19 -14.76 -5.57
C ASP A 352 37.28 -13.33 -4.97
N ALA A 353 37.87 -12.38 -5.69
CA ALA A 353 38.11 -11.02 -5.21
C ALA A 353 37.00 -10.01 -5.58
N ASP A 354 36.00 -10.39 -6.38
CA ASP A 354 35.07 -9.42 -6.97
C ASP A 354 33.75 -9.22 -6.16
N ASP A 355 33.40 -10.14 -5.25
CA ASP A 355 32.08 -10.10 -4.58
C ASP A 355 32.01 -9.06 -3.44
N GLU A 356 33.08 -8.90 -2.65
CA GLU A 356 33.09 -7.98 -1.48
C GLU A 356 33.15 -6.50 -1.90
N GLU A 357 33.94 -6.17 -2.93
CA GLU A 357 34.08 -4.78 -3.40
C GLU A 357 32.77 -4.26 -4.01
N THR A 358 32.03 -5.13 -4.70
CA THR A 358 30.75 -4.78 -5.32
C THR A 358 29.63 -4.60 -4.29
N LYS A 359 29.58 -5.43 -3.24
CA LYS A 359 28.60 -5.31 -2.13
C LYS A 359 28.79 -4.02 -1.32
N GLN A 360 30.04 -3.58 -1.15
CA GLN A 360 30.34 -2.36 -0.39
C GLN A 360 29.99 -1.07 -1.14
N ALA A 361 29.99 -1.07 -2.48
CA ALA A 361 29.82 0.16 -3.28
C ALA A 361 28.46 0.86 -3.08
N PHE A 362 27.39 0.10 -2.84
CA PHE A 362 26.02 0.63 -2.72
C PHE A 362 25.47 0.59 -1.29
N SER A 363 26.15 -0.12 -0.40
CA SER A 363 25.74 -0.23 1.00
C SER A 363 26.01 1.06 1.78
N SER A 364 25.27 1.26 2.86
CA SER A 364 25.43 2.36 3.80
C SER A 364 25.52 1.82 5.23
N PRO A 365 25.82 2.65 6.23
CA PRO A 365 25.75 2.23 7.63
C PRO A 365 24.35 1.75 8.07
N THR A 366 23.29 2.09 7.32
CA THR A 366 21.89 1.76 7.62
C THR A 366 21.29 0.68 6.74
N LEU A 367 21.92 0.35 5.61
CA LEU A 367 21.40 -0.62 4.64
C LEU A 367 22.52 -1.36 3.91
N THR A 368 22.49 -2.68 4.01
CA THR A 368 23.29 -3.61 3.22
C THR A 368 22.57 -3.96 1.93
N VAL A 369 23.27 -3.89 0.81
CA VAL A 369 22.74 -4.25 -0.51
C VAL A 369 23.45 -5.51 -1.01
N ASP A 370 22.73 -6.63 -1.04
CA ASP A 370 23.23 -7.86 -1.66
C ASP A 370 23.02 -7.76 -3.18
N TYR A 371 24.09 -7.42 -3.89
CA TYR A 371 24.10 -7.20 -5.33
C TYR A 371 25.38 -7.76 -5.98
N PRO A 372 25.26 -8.47 -7.12
CA PRO A 372 24.03 -8.95 -7.75
C PRO A 372 23.47 -10.20 -7.05
N CYS A 373 22.17 -10.24 -6.78
CA CYS A 373 21.51 -11.36 -6.12
C CYS A 373 20.54 -12.10 -7.06
N GLY A 374 19.50 -11.42 -7.56
CA GLY A 374 18.50 -12.05 -8.42
C GLY A 374 18.83 -12.09 -9.90
N PRO A 375 17.86 -12.53 -10.72
CA PRO A 375 17.99 -12.56 -12.17
C PRO A 375 18.27 -11.16 -12.73
N ALA A 376 19.23 -11.06 -13.65
CA ALA A 376 19.59 -9.77 -14.28
C ALA A 376 18.42 -9.09 -15.01
N VAL A 377 17.49 -9.89 -15.57
CA VAL A 377 16.27 -9.40 -16.22
C VAL A 377 15.10 -9.54 -15.25
N PRO A 378 14.46 -8.43 -14.84
CA PRO A 378 13.28 -8.47 -13.98
C PRO A 378 12.13 -9.26 -14.61
N VAL A 379 11.28 -9.84 -13.75
CA VAL A 379 10.04 -10.47 -14.20
C VAL A 379 9.18 -9.44 -14.95
N PRO A 380 8.71 -9.76 -16.17
CA PRO A 380 7.84 -8.90 -16.96
C PRO A 380 6.56 -8.48 -16.23
N ALA A 381 6.07 -7.27 -16.48
CA ALA A 381 4.90 -6.71 -15.79
C ALA A 381 3.60 -7.50 -16.06
N ASP A 382 3.49 -8.12 -17.23
CA ASP A 382 2.38 -8.99 -17.61
C ASP A 382 2.36 -10.33 -16.86
N HIS A 383 3.45 -10.70 -16.19
CA HIS A 383 3.52 -11.88 -15.33
C HIS A 383 3.32 -11.56 -13.84
N LEU A 384 3.33 -10.29 -13.44
CA LEU A 384 3.16 -9.93 -12.03
C LEU A 384 1.71 -10.05 -11.59
N VAL A 385 1.50 -10.65 -10.42
CA VAL A 385 0.18 -10.87 -9.84
C VAL A 385 -0.02 -10.15 -8.52
N GLU A 386 -1.17 -9.51 -8.40
CA GLU A 386 -1.75 -9.01 -7.14
C GLU A 386 -2.77 -10.03 -6.64
N VAL A 387 -2.69 -10.40 -5.36
CA VAL A 387 -3.59 -11.33 -4.70
C VAL A 387 -4.50 -10.57 -3.74
N LYS A 388 -5.80 -10.55 -4.02
CA LYS A 388 -6.80 -9.94 -3.13
C LYS A 388 -7.64 -11.00 -2.45
N THR A 389 -7.48 -11.13 -1.13
CA THR A 389 -8.35 -12.00 -0.31
C THR A 389 -9.59 -11.26 0.18
N PHE A 390 -10.74 -11.94 0.23
CA PHE A 390 -11.97 -11.35 0.76
C PHE A 390 -12.93 -12.39 1.34
N ASN A 391 -13.75 -11.97 2.30
CA ASN A 391 -14.82 -12.80 2.84
C ASN A 391 -15.96 -12.95 1.82
N ALA A 392 -16.15 -14.16 1.30
CA ALA A 392 -17.14 -14.47 0.27
C ALA A 392 -18.58 -14.14 0.71
N GLN A 393 -18.93 -14.41 1.98
CA GLN A 393 -20.28 -14.14 2.51
C GLN A 393 -20.60 -12.64 2.58
N LYS A 394 -19.59 -11.81 2.86
CA LYS A 394 -19.77 -10.35 2.89
C LYS A 394 -19.92 -9.77 1.49
N ARG A 395 -19.23 -10.34 0.48
CA ARG A 395 -19.33 -9.87 -0.91
C ARG A 395 -20.72 -10.08 -1.49
N ASP A 396 -21.31 -11.25 -1.29
CA ASP A 396 -22.66 -11.56 -1.77
C ASP A 396 -23.70 -10.62 -1.14
N ALA A 397 -23.54 -10.30 0.16
CA ALA A 397 -24.41 -9.34 0.85
C ALA A 397 -24.29 -7.91 0.30
N TRP A 398 -23.10 -7.48 -0.14
CA TRP A 398 -22.90 -6.17 -0.77
C TRP A 398 -23.52 -6.08 -2.16
N LEU A 399 -23.43 -7.14 -2.96
CA LEU A 399 -24.07 -7.19 -4.28
C LEU A 399 -25.61 -7.28 -4.18
N SER A 400 -26.13 -7.89 -3.11
CA SER A 400 -27.58 -8.07 -2.91
C SER A 400 -28.32 -6.83 -2.38
N THR A 401 -27.62 -5.85 -1.79
CA THR A 401 -28.29 -4.75 -1.07
C THR A 401 -28.47 -3.50 -1.94
N SER A 402 -29.73 -3.02 -2.00
CA SER A 402 -30.19 -1.82 -2.70
C SER A 402 -29.27 -0.58 -2.57
N ALA A 403 -29.32 0.33 -3.56
CA ALA A 403 -28.67 1.64 -3.75
C ALA A 403 -27.95 2.35 -2.57
N LYS A 404 -28.36 2.16 -1.30
CA LYS A 404 -27.62 2.65 -0.12
C LYS A 404 -26.31 1.89 0.14
N SER A 405 -26.23 0.60 -0.22
CA SER A 405 -24.99 -0.18 -0.21
C SER A 405 -24.16 0.03 -1.48
N ALA A 406 -24.71 0.69 -2.51
CA ALA A 406 -23.92 1.11 -3.68
C ALA A 406 -22.77 2.07 -3.27
N ARG A 407 -22.91 2.80 -2.15
CA ARG A 407 -21.80 3.57 -1.54
C ARG A 407 -20.71 2.70 -0.90
N TYR A 408 -21.01 1.44 -0.60
CA TYR A 408 -20.07 0.41 -0.15
C TYR A 408 -19.71 -0.56 -1.28
N VAL A 409 -20.06 -0.28 -2.54
CA VAL A 409 -19.41 -0.92 -3.70
C VAL A 409 -17.95 -0.53 -3.55
N ARG A 410 -17.22 -1.40 -2.84
CA ARG A 410 -15.81 -1.24 -2.58
C ARG A 410 -15.19 -1.05 -3.94
N TYR A 411 -14.60 0.12 -4.13
CA TYR A 411 -13.84 0.41 -5.32
C TYR A 411 -12.90 -0.75 -5.57
N GLY A 412 -12.92 -1.27 -6.79
CA GLY A 412 -12.02 -2.34 -7.18
C GLY A 412 -10.57 -1.92 -6.97
N PRO A 413 -9.62 -2.86 -7.01
CA PRO A 413 -8.20 -2.56 -6.91
C PRO A 413 -7.66 -1.76 -8.10
N ASP A 414 -8.52 -1.33 -9.04
CA ASP A 414 -8.16 -0.75 -10.33
C ASP A 414 -7.19 0.42 -10.24
N SER A 415 -7.42 1.38 -9.33
CA SER A 415 -6.47 2.50 -9.15
C SER A 415 -5.12 2.02 -8.64
N GLN A 416 -5.10 1.06 -7.71
CA GLN A 416 -3.85 0.48 -7.20
C GLN A 416 -3.10 -0.23 -8.32
N LEU A 417 -3.78 -1.08 -9.08
CA LEU A 417 -3.21 -1.84 -10.20
C LEU A 417 -2.73 -0.90 -11.32
N TYR A 418 -3.48 0.16 -11.61
CA TYR A 418 -3.14 1.16 -12.63
C TYR A 418 -1.85 1.91 -12.30
N PHE A 419 -1.71 2.46 -11.08
CA PHE A 419 -0.50 3.21 -10.70
C PHE A 419 0.69 2.29 -10.37
N GLY A 420 0.44 1.04 -9.99
CA GLY A 420 1.45 0.03 -9.73
C GLY A 420 1.89 -0.78 -10.96
N ARG A 421 1.18 -0.65 -12.09
CA ARG A 421 1.41 -1.38 -13.35
C ARG A 421 1.40 -2.92 -13.18
N THR A 422 0.44 -3.42 -12.40
CA THR A 422 0.25 -4.86 -12.18
C THR A 422 -0.89 -5.36 -13.08
N ALA A 423 -0.59 -6.30 -13.97
CA ALA A 423 -1.51 -6.76 -15.01
C ALA A 423 -2.34 -7.99 -14.62
N GLN A 424 -1.89 -8.79 -13.65
CA GLN A 424 -2.61 -9.99 -13.22
C GLN A 424 -3.26 -9.75 -11.85
N LEU A 425 -4.54 -10.08 -11.73
CA LEU A 425 -5.29 -10.03 -10.48
C LEU A 425 -5.83 -11.41 -10.15
N TYR A 426 -5.56 -11.85 -8.92
CA TYR A 426 -6.17 -13.05 -8.36
C TYR A 426 -7.10 -12.70 -7.20
N GLU A 427 -8.39 -12.90 -7.41
CA GLU A 427 -9.43 -12.69 -6.40
C GLU A 427 -9.71 -13.99 -5.61
N ALA A 428 -9.26 -14.01 -4.35
CA ALA A 428 -9.33 -15.17 -3.47
C ALA A 428 -10.47 -15.03 -2.45
N GLY A 429 -11.66 -15.54 -2.81
CA GLY A 429 -12.81 -15.57 -1.91
C GLY A 429 -12.71 -16.68 -0.87
N HIS A 430 -12.92 -16.36 0.41
CA HIS A 430 -12.87 -17.36 1.48
C HIS A 430 -14.11 -17.37 2.38
N LYS A 431 -14.37 -18.53 3.00
CA LYS A 431 -15.31 -18.70 4.11
C LYS A 431 -14.51 -19.08 5.36
N ARG A 432 -14.29 -18.12 6.27
CA ARG A 432 -13.55 -18.35 7.53
C ARG A 432 -12.21 -19.09 7.31
N GLY A 433 -11.36 -18.58 6.42
CA GLY A 433 -10.07 -19.17 6.08
C GLY A 433 -10.08 -20.36 5.11
N VAL A 434 -11.25 -20.83 4.65
CA VAL A 434 -11.34 -21.85 3.61
C VAL A 434 -11.48 -21.17 2.24
N PHE A 435 -10.49 -21.39 1.38
CA PHE A 435 -10.42 -20.92 0.00
C PHE A 435 -10.71 -22.10 -0.93
N GLU A 436 -11.82 -22.01 -1.68
CA GLU A 436 -12.16 -23.02 -2.69
C GLU A 436 -11.19 -22.96 -3.87
N PRO A 437 -11.00 -24.06 -4.62
CA PRO A 437 -10.22 -24.03 -5.85
C PRO A 437 -10.71 -22.95 -6.82
N ASN A 438 -9.79 -22.09 -7.25
CA ASN A 438 -10.03 -21.10 -8.28
C ASN A 438 -8.73 -20.92 -9.05
N VAL A 439 -8.71 -21.34 -10.31
CA VAL A 439 -7.54 -21.21 -11.20
C VAL A 439 -7.55 -19.90 -12.00
N HIS A 440 -8.61 -19.10 -11.86
CA HIS A 440 -8.77 -17.90 -12.65
C HIS A 440 -7.90 -16.76 -12.10
N VAL A 441 -6.78 -16.54 -12.78
CA VAL A 441 -6.00 -15.30 -12.71
C VAL A 441 -6.51 -14.39 -13.84
N GLU A 442 -7.07 -13.25 -13.48
CA GLU A 442 -7.62 -12.28 -14.44
C GLU A 442 -6.50 -11.39 -14.97
N ASN A 443 -6.31 -11.37 -16.30
CA ASN A 443 -5.51 -10.33 -16.94
C ASN A 443 -6.36 -9.04 -17.03
N VAL A 444 -6.02 -8.05 -16.21
CA VAL A 444 -6.78 -6.81 -16.07
C VAL A 444 -6.34 -5.71 -17.04
N ALA A 445 -5.40 -5.96 -17.97
CA ALA A 445 -4.87 -4.91 -18.86
C ALA A 445 -5.98 -4.16 -19.63
N GLY A 446 -6.93 -4.89 -20.24
CA GLY A 446 -8.07 -4.27 -20.94
C GLY A 446 -9.03 -3.54 -20.00
N ARG A 447 -9.22 -4.06 -18.78
CA ARG A 447 -10.03 -3.42 -17.74
C ARG A 447 -9.40 -2.10 -17.26
N LEU A 448 -8.07 -2.07 -17.11
CA LEU A 448 -7.33 -0.87 -16.71
C LEU A 448 -7.31 0.19 -17.82
N GLN A 449 -7.32 -0.23 -19.10
CA GLN A 449 -7.48 0.70 -20.22
C GLN A 449 -8.85 1.39 -20.19
N LEU A 450 -9.93 0.63 -20.01
CA LEU A 450 -11.28 1.21 -19.86
C LEU A 450 -11.37 2.09 -18.62
N TRP A 451 -10.77 1.66 -17.50
CA TRP A 451 -10.71 2.48 -16.30
C TRP A 451 -9.99 3.81 -16.53
N GLU A 452 -8.88 3.83 -17.27
CA GLU A 452 -8.16 5.06 -17.62
C GLU A 452 -9.04 6.00 -18.45
N GLU A 453 -9.77 5.47 -19.44
CA GLU A 453 -10.71 6.21 -20.27
C GLU A 453 -11.87 6.80 -19.45
N ASP A 454 -12.44 6.02 -18.54
CA ASP A 454 -13.55 6.44 -17.67
C ASP A 454 -13.14 7.48 -16.61
N ASN A 455 -11.85 7.53 -16.24
CA ASN A 455 -11.34 8.40 -15.18
C ASN A 455 -10.51 9.58 -15.71
N GLN A 456 -10.59 9.92 -17.01
CA GLN A 456 -9.79 11.01 -17.61
C GLN A 456 -9.88 12.35 -16.86
N GLN A 457 -11.09 12.77 -16.46
CA GLN A 457 -11.27 14.01 -15.69
C GLN A 457 -10.62 13.94 -14.31
N ASP A 458 -10.68 12.77 -13.67
CA ASP A 458 -10.14 12.54 -12.34
C ASP A 458 -8.61 12.43 -12.37
N LEU A 459 -8.04 11.84 -13.41
CA LEU A 459 -6.59 11.82 -13.68
C LEU A 459 -6.06 13.23 -13.96
N ALA A 460 -6.78 14.04 -14.75
CA ALA A 460 -6.41 15.44 -14.97
C ALA A 460 -6.41 16.24 -13.65
N ARG A 461 -7.39 16.03 -12.77
CA ARG A 461 -7.41 16.63 -11.43
C ARG A 461 -6.21 16.20 -10.58
N LEU A 462 -5.83 14.93 -10.64
CA LEU A 462 -4.63 14.44 -9.95
C LEU A 462 -3.37 15.17 -10.44
N VAL A 463 -3.20 15.35 -11.76
CA VAL A 463 -2.04 16.06 -12.32
C VAL A 463 -2.02 17.52 -11.87
N VAL A 464 -3.15 18.23 -11.92
CA VAL A 464 -3.25 19.62 -11.44
C VAL A 464 -2.91 19.71 -9.95
N PHE A 465 -3.43 18.78 -9.14
CA PHE A 465 -3.15 18.71 -7.71
C PHE A 465 -1.66 18.48 -7.43
N LEU A 466 -1.02 17.56 -8.15
CA LEU A 466 0.40 17.26 -7.96
C LEU A 466 1.30 18.42 -8.40
N ARG A 467 0.92 19.18 -9.44
CA ARG A 467 1.63 20.41 -9.83
C ARG A 467 1.55 21.49 -8.75
N ASP A 468 0.36 21.74 -8.20
CA ASP A 468 0.18 22.68 -7.07
C ASP A 468 1.01 22.23 -5.86
N LEU A 469 1.02 20.92 -5.57
CA LEU A 469 1.84 20.36 -4.50
C LEU A 469 3.35 20.58 -4.73
N LEU A 470 3.84 20.33 -5.94
CA LEU A 470 5.24 20.58 -6.32
C LEU A 470 5.61 22.06 -6.16
N GLN A 471 4.78 22.96 -6.68
CA GLN A 471 5.01 24.40 -6.59
C GLN A 471 5.06 24.88 -5.14
N ARG A 472 4.15 24.41 -4.28
CA ARG A 472 4.14 24.76 -2.85
C ARG A 472 5.33 24.17 -2.11
N ALA A 473 5.68 22.92 -2.38
CA ALA A 473 6.83 22.29 -1.76
C ALA A 473 8.12 23.05 -2.11
N ALA A 474 8.28 23.48 -3.36
CA ALA A 474 9.38 24.33 -3.79
C ALA A 474 9.37 25.71 -3.09
N ALA A 475 8.21 26.33 -2.93
CA ALA A 475 8.08 27.62 -2.24
C ALA A 475 8.48 27.51 -0.75
N HIS A 476 8.02 26.47 -0.05
CA HIS A 476 8.46 26.20 1.32
C HIS A 476 9.96 25.90 1.41
N ALA A 477 10.50 25.15 0.45
CA ALA A 477 11.93 24.84 0.35
C ALA A 477 12.78 26.10 0.15
N ALA A 478 12.29 27.10 -0.60
CA ALA A 478 12.98 28.39 -0.75
C ALA A 478 13.10 29.15 0.59
N ASP A 479 12.19 28.90 1.54
CA ASP A 479 12.26 29.39 2.91
C ASP A 479 13.02 28.45 3.86
N GLY A 480 13.73 27.44 3.33
CA GLY A 480 14.50 26.46 4.11
C GLY A 480 13.67 25.32 4.72
N ARG A 481 12.41 25.15 4.33
CA ARG A 481 11.48 24.16 4.90
C ARG A 481 11.32 22.99 3.95
N MET A 482 12.20 21.99 4.08
CA MET A 482 12.27 20.83 3.18
C MET A 482 11.32 19.68 3.57
N HIS A 483 10.96 19.59 4.86
CA HIS A 483 10.13 18.51 5.39
C HIS A 483 8.70 19.00 5.59
N LEU A 484 7.77 18.41 4.84
CA LEU A 484 6.37 18.80 4.86
C LEU A 484 5.48 17.58 5.12
N SER A 485 4.20 17.82 5.41
CA SER A 485 3.21 16.76 5.58
C SER A 485 1.87 17.19 5.00
N LEU A 486 1.32 16.33 4.14
CA LEU A 486 0.03 16.52 3.51
C LEU A 486 -1.03 15.72 4.26
N VAL A 487 -2.03 16.42 4.78
CA VAL A 487 -3.18 15.83 5.45
C VAL A 487 -4.39 15.92 4.52
N LEU A 488 -5.04 14.77 4.33
CA LEU A 488 -6.12 14.55 3.37
C LEU A 488 -7.38 14.07 4.10
N PRO A 489 -8.35 14.96 4.37
CA PRO A 489 -9.56 14.60 5.09
C PRO A 489 -10.36 13.49 4.42
N GLY A 490 -10.76 12.47 5.19
CA GLY A 490 -11.67 11.44 4.70
C GLY A 490 -13.07 12.00 4.44
N ALA A 491 -13.71 11.58 3.36
CA ALA A 491 -15.07 12.01 2.98
C ALA A 491 -16.10 11.71 4.09
N GLN A 492 -15.93 10.60 4.80
CA GLN A 492 -16.80 10.19 5.91
C GLN A 492 -16.19 10.42 7.29
N ASP A 493 -15.01 11.04 7.36
CA ASP A 493 -14.37 11.33 8.64
C ASP A 493 -15.18 12.42 9.39
N PRO A 494 -15.77 12.11 10.56
CA PRO A 494 -16.60 13.04 11.29
C PRO A 494 -15.78 14.12 12.04
N SER A 495 -14.47 13.92 12.23
CA SER A 495 -13.60 14.90 12.89
C SER A 495 -13.23 16.07 11.97
N CYS A 496 -13.10 15.81 10.66
CA CYS A 496 -12.74 16.83 9.68
C CYS A 496 -13.98 17.50 9.09
N LYS A 497 -14.30 18.71 9.56
CA LYS A 497 -15.37 19.55 8.98
C LYS A 497 -14.97 20.15 7.63
N ASP A 498 -13.72 20.57 7.51
CA ASP A 498 -13.12 20.99 6.25
C ASP A 498 -12.64 19.73 5.50
N LYS A 499 -12.97 19.64 4.22
CA LYS A 499 -12.61 18.51 3.36
C LYS A 499 -11.44 18.81 2.42
N ARG A 500 -10.84 20.00 2.55
CA ARG A 500 -9.70 20.42 1.74
C ARG A 500 -8.40 19.77 2.23
N ALA A 501 -7.53 19.48 1.28
CA ALA A 501 -6.16 19.06 1.59
C ALA A 501 -5.38 20.22 2.21
N THR A 502 -4.57 19.91 3.21
CA THR A 502 -3.77 20.89 3.95
C THR A 502 -2.33 20.42 4.05
N LEU A 503 -1.40 21.31 3.73
CA LEU A 503 0.04 21.07 3.77
C LEU A 503 0.63 21.76 5.00
N TYR A 504 1.39 20.99 5.77
CA TYR A 504 2.00 21.41 7.00
C TYR A 504 3.51 21.33 6.87
N VAL A 505 4.23 22.18 7.60
CA VAL A 505 5.66 22.00 7.83
C VAL A 505 5.81 20.99 8.97
N ARG A 506 6.75 20.05 8.82
CA ARG A 506 7.11 19.10 9.89
C ARG A 506 8.12 19.77 10.82
N SER A 507 7.90 19.62 12.12
CA SER A 507 8.82 20.09 13.17
C SER A 507 10.03 19.16 13.33
N ASP A 508 9.90 17.89 12.93
CA ASP A 508 11.01 16.95 12.87
C ASP A 508 11.86 17.18 11.62
N SER A 509 13.12 16.73 11.66
CA SER A 509 14.03 16.71 10.51
C SER A 509 14.27 15.28 10.01
N ALA A 510 13.32 14.38 10.24
CA ALA A 510 13.48 12.98 9.87
C ALA A 510 13.41 12.83 8.35
N SER A 511 14.55 12.51 7.75
CA SER A 511 14.73 12.33 6.31
C SER A 511 14.36 10.91 5.87
N PHE A 512 13.74 10.80 4.69
CA PHE A 512 13.44 9.51 4.04
C PHE A 512 14.68 8.79 3.49
N LEU A 513 15.82 9.49 3.46
CA LEU A 513 17.10 9.05 2.94
C LEU A 513 18.23 9.40 3.91
N PRO A 514 19.32 8.62 3.95
CA PRO A 514 20.53 9.00 4.69
C PRO A 514 21.17 10.26 4.10
N GLU A 515 21.97 10.98 4.90
CA GLU A 515 22.69 12.19 4.46
C GLU A 515 23.66 11.96 3.29
N THR A 516 24.07 10.71 3.06
CA THR A 516 24.93 10.33 1.94
C THR A 516 24.23 10.34 0.58
N LEU A 517 22.90 10.54 0.55
CA LEU A 517 22.05 10.55 -0.65
C LEU A 517 21.32 11.87 -0.85
#